data_AF-A0A7W1JLB6-F1
#
_entry.id   AF-A0A7W1JLB6-F1
#
_cell.length_a   1.000
_cell.length_b   1.000
_cell.length_c   1.000
_cell.angle_alpha   90.00
_cell.angle_beta   90.00
_cell.angle_gamma   90.00
#
_symmetry.space_group_name_H-M   'P 1'
#
loop_
_entity.id
_entity.type
_entity.pdbx_description
1 polymer ?
#
loop_
_entity_poly.entity_id
_entity_poly.type
_entity_poly.pdbx_seq_one_letter_code
_entity_poly.pdbx_strand_id
1 'polypeptide(L)'
;MTTTTKNISSTFDIVNPKYKPLVYAGVIATGLAVGAVFVPIESIKIIGLTVLTGVSYGIANDMIACRDCIEYFTVGHKYDGLELRNRPLKTLNPNLNAIVWGMIATWHVCSIAGSFFALIARYPFRGLALKISAVQLAPYLAFGATLTVILAHVNARIAQKLPFSNWRVPHELQAGWEACNARNLTGYVVLGIGGIALSVAMIAARARLIRL
;
A
#
# COMPACT_ATOMS: atom_id res chain seq x y z
N MET A 1 9.23 -32.75 -34.95
CA MET A 1 8.80 -32.18 -33.66
C MET A 1 9.44 -30.81 -33.52
N THR A 2 8.71 -29.76 -33.89
CA THR A 2 9.14 -28.37 -33.76
C THR A 2 8.69 -27.86 -32.40
N THR A 3 9.63 -27.78 -31.45
CA THR A 3 9.44 -27.16 -30.14
C THR A 3 9.20 -25.67 -30.31
N THR A 4 7.93 -25.26 -30.20
CA THR A 4 7.50 -23.87 -30.15
C THR A 4 8.08 -23.21 -28.89
N THR A 5 9.19 -22.50 -29.03
CA THR A 5 9.68 -21.57 -28.03
C THR A 5 8.65 -20.46 -27.84
N LYS A 6 7.73 -20.63 -26.88
CA LYS A 6 6.84 -19.56 -26.43
C LYS A 6 7.71 -18.41 -25.92
N ASN A 7 7.78 -17.35 -26.72
CA ASN A 7 8.49 -16.11 -26.41
C ASN A 7 8.07 -15.59 -25.03
N ILE A 8 9.03 -15.51 -24.11
CA ILE A 8 8.86 -14.89 -22.77
C ILE A 8 8.36 -13.43 -22.90
N SER A 9 8.51 -12.79 -24.07
CA SER A 9 7.99 -11.45 -24.34
C SER A 9 6.46 -11.35 -24.31
N SER A 10 5.70 -12.43 -24.54
CA SER A 10 4.23 -12.36 -24.46
C SER A 10 3.72 -12.16 -23.03
N THR A 11 4.53 -12.50 -22.01
CA THR A 11 4.18 -12.29 -20.60
C THR A 11 4.20 -10.80 -20.22
N PHE A 12 4.96 -9.97 -20.93
CA PHE A 12 4.95 -8.51 -20.76
C PHE A 12 3.72 -7.82 -21.39
N ASP A 13 2.90 -8.55 -22.14
CA ASP A 13 1.68 -8.00 -22.76
C ASP A 13 0.49 -7.93 -21.79
N ILE A 14 0.65 -8.42 -20.56
CA ILE A 14 -0.37 -8.33 -19.52
C ILE A 14 -0.51 -6.92 -18.94
N VAL A 15 0.53 -6.08 -19.00
CA VAL A 15 0.46 -4.70 -18.49
C VAL A 15 -0.24 -3.83 -19.52
N ASN A 16 -1.27 -3.10 -19.08
CA ASN A 16 -1.99 -2.18 -19.94
C ASN A 16 -1.04 -1.04 -20.39
N PRO A 17 -0.83 -0.82 -21.70
CA PRO A 17 0.08 0.21 -22.21
C PRO A 17 -0.14 1.58 -21.60
N LYS A 18 -1.40 1.95 -21.36
CA LYS A 18 -1.81 3.23 -20.74
C LYS A 18 -1.25 3.41 -19.33
N TYR A 19 -1.03 2.32 -18.60
CA TYR A 19 -0.64 2.33 -17.18
C TYR A 19 0.74 1.72 -16.93
N LYS A 20 1.51 1.43 -17.99
CA LYS A 20 2.90 0.94 -17.87
C LYS A 20 3.77 1.79 -16.93
N PRO A 21 3.79 3.14 -17.04
CA PRO A 21 4.60 3.96 -16.16
C PRO A 21 4.23 3.78 -14.67
N LEU A 22 2.93 3.67 -14.39
CA LEU A 22 2.43 3.50 -13.01
C LEU A 22 2.84 2.15 -12.43
N VAL A 23 2.66 1.06 -13.20
CA VAL A 23 3.02 -0.30 -12.77
C VAL A 23 4.53 -0.40 -12.55
N TYR A 24 5.33 0.10 -13.49
CA TYR A 24 6.78 0.04 -13.39
C TYR A 24 7.32 0.92 -12.25
N ALA A 25 6.73 2.10 -12.01
CA ALA A 25 7.06 2.91 -10.85
C ALA A 25 6.84 2.14 -9.54
N GLY A 26 5.69 1.46 -9.39
CA GLY A 26 5.41 0.63 -8.22
C GLY A 26 6.40 -0.53 -8.03
N VAL A 27 6.73 -1.25 -9.10
CA VAL A 27 7.71 -2.36 -9.07
C VAL A 27 9.11 -1.85 -8.73
N ILE A 28 9.58 -0.80 -9.41
CA ILE A 28 10.90 -0.21 -9.18
C ILE A 28 11.00 0.34 -7.76
N ALA A 29 10.00 1.09 -7.28
CA ALA A 29 9.99 1.64 -5.93
C ALA A 29 10.04 0.52 -4.88
N THR A 30 9.30 -0.57 -5.09
CA THR A 30 9.34 -1.74 -4.20
C THR A 30 10.73 -2.40 -4.22
N GLY A 31 11.32 -2.61 -5.39
CA GLY A 31 12.67 -3.18 -5.52
C GLY A 31 13.76 -2.30 -4.87
N LEU A 32 13.67 -0.98 -5.05
CA LEU A 32 14.55 -0.02 -4.39
C LEU A 32 14.36 -0.05 -2.86
N ALA A 33 13.14 -0.19 -2.37
CA ALA A 33 12.86 -0.31 -0.95
C ALA A 33 13.46 -1.59 -0.34
N VAL A 34 13.46 -2.71 -1.07
CA VAL A 34 14.19 -3.94 -0.69
C VAL A 34 15.70 -3.66 -0.61
N GLY A 35 16.30 -3.04 -1.62
CA GLY A 35 17.72 -2.67 -1.56
C GLY A 35 18.04 -1.72 -0.39
N ALA A 36 17.16 -0.78 -0.12
CA ALA A 36 17.30 0.25 0.91
C ALA A 36 17.40 -0.31 2.33
N VAL A 37 16.81 -1.47 2.65
CA VAL A 37 16.94 -2.02 4.01
C VAL A 37 18.32 -2.63 4.29
N PHE A 38 19.13 -2.87 3.26
CA PHE A 38 20.47 -3.45 3.39
C PHE A 38 21.62 -2.43 3.29
N VAL A 39 21.35 -1.17 2.94
CA VAL A 39 22.40 -0.13 2.86
C VAL A 39 22.83 0.30 4.27
N PRO A 40 24.05 0.81 4.50
CA PRO A 40 24.50 1.21 5.85
C PRO A 40 23.84 2.50 6.40
N ILE A 41 23.01 3.18 5.61
CA ILE A 41 22.44 4.49 5.95
C ILE A 41 21.05 4.34 6.57
N GLU A 42 20.93 4.58 7.89
CA GLU A 42 19.67 4.38 8.65
C GLU A 42 18.47 5.18 8.11
N SER A 43 18.65 6.40 7.62
CA SER A 43 17.55 7.18 7.03
C SER A 43 16.95 6.46 5.82
N ILE A 44 17.80 5.88 4.97
CA ILE A 44 17.39 5.14 3.78
C ILE A 44 16.69 3.84 4.19
N LYS A 45 17.21 3.14 5.20
CA LYS A 45 16.55 1.95 5.77
C LYS A 45 15.16 2.26 6.30
N ILE A 46 14.97 3.37 7.02
CA ILE A 46 13.66 3.76 7.57
C ILE A 46 12.66 4.01 6.45
N ILE A 47 13.07 4.72 5.39
CA ILE A 47 12.21 4.96 4.22
C ILE A 47 11.87 3.63 3.55
N GLY A 48 12.87 2.80 3.24
CA GLY A 48 12.69 1.49 2.62
C GLY A 48 11.77 0.59 3.42
N LEU A 49 12.00 0.47 4.74
CA LEU A 49 11.19 -0.33 5.65
C LEU A 49 9.74 0.16 5.71
N THR A 50 9.51 1.47 5.71
CA THR A 50 8.16 2.04 5.71
C THR A 50 7.43 1.73 4.40
N VAL A 51 8.11 1.85 3.26
CA VAL A 51 7.57 1.48 1.94
C VAL A 51 7.25 -0.01 1.89
N LEU A 52 8.17 -0.89 2.29
CA LEU A 52 7.94 -2.34 2.28
C LEU A 52 6.79 -2.76 3.19
N THR A 53 6.66 -2.14 4.36
CA THR A 53 5.54 -2.39 5.28
C THR A 53 4.22 -1.98 4.62
N GLY A 54 4.16 -0.79 4.02
CA GLY A 54 2.99 -0.30 3.32
C GLY A 54 2.59 -1.14 2.12
N VAL A 55 3.56 -1.54 1.29
CA VAL A 55 3.34 -2.43 0.14
C VAL A 55 2.85 -3.80 0.60
N SER A 56 3.46 -4.37 1.64
CA SER A 56 3.04 -5.67 2.18
C SER A 56 1.61 -5.59 2.73
N TYR A 57 1.27 -4.51 3.44
CA TYR A 57 -0.09 -4.20 3.86
C TYR A 57 -1.04 -4.11 2.67
N GLY A 58 -0.72 -3.31 1.66
CA GLY A 58 -1.56 -3.09 0.48
C GLY A 58 -1.83 -4.40 -0.26
N ILE A 59 -0.79 -5.21 -0.49
CA ILE A 59 -0.94 -6.52 -1.13
C ILE A 59 -1.84 -7.44 -0.29
N ALA A 60 -1.59 -7.55 1.01
CA ALA A 60 -2.38 -8.42 1.89
C ALA A 60 -3.86 -7.99 1.95
N ASN A 61 -4.11 -6.69 2.06
CA ASN A 61 -5.45 -6.10 2.04
C ASN A 61 -6.16 -6.38 0.70
N ASP A 62 -5.44 -6.20 -0.42
CA ASP A 62 -6.01 -6.33 -1.75
C ASP A 62 -6.21 -7.79 -2.18
N MET A 63 -5.51 -8.75 -1.56
CA MET A 63 -5.78 -10.18 -1.77
C MET A 63 -7.22 -10.52 -1.43
N ILE A 64 -7.82 -9.88 -0.44
CA ILE A 64 -9.23 -10.07 -0.08
C ILE A 64 -10.11 -9.15 -0.93
N ALA A 65 -9.73 -7.89 -1.07
CA ALA A 65 -10.55 -6.91 -1.78
C ALA A 65 -10.79 -7.23 -3.26
N CYS A 66 -9.76 -7.71 -3.98
CA CYS A 66 -9.92 -8.16 -5.36
C CYS A 66 -10.89 -9.33 -5.53
N ARG A 67 -11.16 -10.11 -4.47
CA ARG A 67 -12.13 -11.22 -4.47
C ARG A 67 -13.53 -10.75 -4.10
N ASP A 68 -13.63 -9.69 -3.30
CA ASP A 68 -14.92 -9.09 -2.93
C ASP A 68 -15.52 -8.30 -4.11
N CYS A 69 -14.71 -7.50 -4.81
CA CYS A 69 -15.15 -6.74 -5.98
C CYS A 69 -13.94 -6.42 -6.87
N ILE A 70 -13.75 -7.22 -7.93
CA ILE A 70 -12.65 -6.99 -8.86
C ILE A 70 -12.89 -5.74 -9.70
N GLU A 71 -14.15 -5.35 -9.95
CA GLU A 71 -14.59 -4.17 -10.70
C GLU A 71 -14.07 -2.86 -10.10
N TYR A 72 -13.89 -2.82 -8.78
CA TYR A 72 -13.33 -1.66 -8.06
C TYR A 72 -11.90 -1.32 -8.48
N PHE A 73 -11.13 -2.31 -8.94
CA PHE A 73 -9.69 -2.23 -9.21
C PHE A 73 -9.37 -1.62 -10.59
N THR A 74 -9.89 -0.41 -10.81
CA THR A 74 -9.62 0.45 -11.97
C THR A 74 -9.00 1.77 -11.54
N VAL A 75 -8.19 2.37 -12.41
CA VAL A 75 -7.54 3.66 -12.16
C VAL A 75 -8.59 4.76 -12.05
N GLY A 76 -8.66 5.37 -10.87
CA GLY A 76 -9.65 6.39 -10.52
C GLY A 76 -11.03 5.83 -10.19
N HIS A 77 -11.15 4.52 -9.94
CA HIS A 77 -12.41 3.85 -9.60
C HIS A 77 -13.52 4.18 -10.62
N LYS A 78 -13.17 4.10 -11.91
CA LYS A 78 -14.12 4.26 -13.01
C LYS A 78 -14.65 2.88 -13.36
N TYR A 79 -15.93 2.63 -13.08
CA TYR A 79 -16.58 1.39 -13.46
C TYR A 79 -16.51 1.23 -14.99
N ASP A 80 -15.85 0.16 -15.45
CA ASP A 80 -15.78 -0.26 -16.86
C ASP A 80 -16.25 -1.71 -17.03
N GLY A 81 -17.00 -2.22 -16.05
CA GLY A 81 -17.37 -3.62 -15.93
C GLY A 81 -16.12 -4.52 -15.92
N LEU A 82 -16.04 -5.39 -16.92
CA LEU A 82 -14.97 -6.36 -17.10
C LEU A 82 -14.16 -6.12 -18.39
N GLU A 83 -14.26 -4.92 -18.97
CA GLU A 83 -13.63 -4.57 -20.26
C GLU A 83 -12.10 -4.38 -20.17
N LEU A 84 -11.53 -4.35 -18.96
CA LEU A 84 -10.08 -4.22 -18.68
C LEU A 84 -9.42 -2.92 -19.17
N ARG A 85 -10.21 -1.93 -19.62
CA ARG A 85 -9.71 -0.69 -20.24
C ARG A 85 -9.01 0.22 -19.24
N ASN A 86 -9.52 0.29 -18.01
CA ASN A 86 -9.03 1.18 -16.98
C ASN A 86 -8.21 0.47 -15.89
N ARG A 87 -7.76 -0.76 -16.15
CA ARG A 87 -7.00 -1.56 -15.19
C ARG A 87 -5.49 -1.51 -15.50
N PRO A 88 -4.62 -1.47 -14.47
CA PRO A 88 -3.17 -1.57 -14.67
C PRO A 88 -2.75 -2.84 -15.40
N LEU A 89 -3.44 -3.96 -15.13
CA LEU A 89 -3.26 -5.24 -15.80
C LEU A 89 -4.47 -5.60 -16.65
N LYS A 90 -4.24 -6.17 -17.83
CA LYS A 90 -5.26 -6.75 -18.72
C LYS A 90 -5.64 -8.16 -18.24
N THR A 91 -6.07 -8.30 -16.99
CA THR A 91 -6.48 -9.58 -16.41
C THR A 91 -7.50 -9.40 -15.29
N LEU A 92 -8.38 -10.38 -15.13
CA LEU A 92 -9.30 -10.49 -13.99
C LEU A 92 -8.75 -11.39 -12.87
N ASN A 93 -7.49 -11.85 -12.97
CA ASN A 93 -6.89 -12.65 -11.92
C ASN A 93 -6.75 -11.81 -10.63
N PRO A 94 -7.44 -12.18 -9.54
CA PRO A 94 -7.47 -11.36 -8.32
C PRO A 94 -6.10 -11.32 -7.63
N ASN A 95 -5.26 -12.36 -7.75
CA ASN A 95 -3.93 -12.37 -7.15
C ASN A 95 -2.99 -11.38 -7.84
N LEU A 96 -3.00 -11.36 -9.16
CA LEU A 96 -2.16 -10.43 -9.93
C LEU A 96 -2.59 -8.98 -9.72
N ASN A 97 -3.91 -8.73 -9.68
CA ASN A 97 -4.42 -7.39 -9.37
C ASN A 97 -4.04 -6.98 -7.95
N ALA A 98 -4.19 -7.84 -6.95
CA ALA A 98 -3.82 -7.55 -5.57
C ALA A 98 -2.34 -7.18 -5.40
N ILE A 99 -1.44 -7.92 -6.07
CA ILE A 99 0.00 -7.62 -6.04
C ILE A 99 0.29 -6.25 -6.63
N VAL A 100 -0.22 -5.96 -7.82
CA VAL A 100 0.05 -4.70 -8.52
C VAL A 100 -0.61 -3.52 -7.84
N TRP A 101 -1.87 -3.64 -7.45
CA TRP A 101 -2.60 -2.59 -6.75
C TRP A 101 -2.02 -2.27 -5.39
N GLY A 102 -1.68 -3.31 -4.62
CA GLY A 102 -1.01 -3.16 -3.33
C GLY A 102 0.29 -2.37 -3.45
N MET A 103 1.09 -2.60 -4.50
CA MET A 103 2.28 -1.79 -4.78
C MET A 103 1.91 -0.35 -5.16
N ILE A 104 1.16 -0.15 -6.25
CA ILE A 104 0.95 1.20 -6.84
C ILE A 104 0.21 2.15 -5.91
N ALA A 105 -0.71 1.65 -5.06
CA ALA A 105 -1.52 2.46 -4.17
C ALA A 105 -0.76 2.92 -2.91
N THR A 106 0.29 2.20 -2.49
CA THR A 106 0.90 2.41 -1.17
C THR A 106 2.30 3.00 -1.23
N TRP A 107 3.11 2.70 -2.26
CA TRP A 107 4.53 3.05 -2.23
C TRP A 107 4.78 4.56 -2.03
N HIS A 108 4.00 5.42 -2.71
CA HIS A 108 4.23 6.86 -2.70
C HIS A 108 3.86 7.48 -1.35
N VAL A 109 2.69 7.14 -0.79
CA VAL A 109 2.28 7.64 0.54
C VAL A 109 3.22 7.14 1.64
N CYS A 110 3.65 5.88 1.56
CA CYS A 110 4.58 5.31 2.53
C CYS A 110 5.99 5.85 2.37
N SER A 111 6.42 6.23 1.16
CA SER A 111 7.70 6.92 0.95
C SER A 111 7.72 8.31 1.60
N ILE A 112 6.60 9.05 1.51
CA ILE A 112 6.43 10.36 2.16
C ILE A 112 6.47 10.18 3.68
N ALA A 113 5.67 9.27 4.22
CA ALA A 113 5.65 8.97 5.66
C ALA A 113 7.03 8.51 6.16
N GLY A 114 7.70 7.61 5.43
CA GLY A 114 9.04 7.13 5.75
C GLY A 114 10.08 8.24 5.72
N SER A 115 9.94 9.22 4.82
CA SER A 115 10.82 10.40 4.78
C SER A 115 10.64 11.27 6.01
N PHE A 116 9.40 11.48 6.47
CA PHE A 116 9.11 12.16 7.74
C PHE A 116 9.69 11.40 8.93
N PHE A 117 9.50 10.08 9.00
CA PHE A 117 10.08 9.26 10.07
C PHE A 117 11.61 9.30 10.06
N ALA A 118 12.24 9.25 8.89
CA ALA A 118 13.69 9.35 8.78
C ALA A 118 14.20 10.72 9.26
N LEU A 119 13.51 11.81 8.90
CA LEU A 119 13.83 13.15 9.40
C LEU A 119 13.73 13.18 10.93
N ILE A 120 12.61 12.75 11.50
CA ILE A 120 12.39 12.73 12.95
C ILE A 120 13.36 11.79 13.66
N ALA A 121 13.74 10.66 13.09
CA ALA A 121 14.63 9.70 13.72
C ALA A 121 16.09 10.17 13.74
N ARG A 122 16.54 10.89 12.70
CA ARG A 122 17.96 11.08 12.40
C ARG A 122 18.43 12.53 12.43
N TYR A 123 17.55 13.49 12.17
CA TYR A 123 17.93 14.90 12.12
C TYR A 123 18.33 15.43 13.50
N PRO A 124 19.44 16.17 13.64
CA PRO A 124 19.98 16.60 14.92
C PRO A 124 19.25 17.84 15.47
N PHE A 125 17.98 17.70 15.84
CA PHE A 125 17.25 18.76 16.55
C PHE A 125 17.88 19.03 17.93
N ARG A 126 18.03 20.32 18.28
CA ARG A 126 18.54 20.74 19.60
C ARG A 126 17.65 20.17 20.71
N GLY A 127 18.27 19.49 21.67
CA GLY A 127 17.56 18.82 22.78
C GLY A 127 17.13 17.37 22.52
N LEU A 128 17.26 16.86 21.29
CA LEU A 128 16.91 15.47 20.93
C LEU A 128 18.17 14.65 20.63
N ALA A 129 18.79 14.11 21.68
CA ALA A 129 20.10 13.45 21.58
C ALA A 129 20.06 12.02 21.01
N LEU A 130 18.99 11.26 21.29
CA LEU A 130 18.89 9.88 20.81
C LEU A 130 18.55 9.85 19.32
N LYS A 131 19.14 8.91 18.59
CA LYS A 131 18.76 8.59 17.20
C LYS A 131 18.04 7.25 17.20
N ILE A 132 16.95 7.18 16.45
CA ILE A 132 16.19 5.93 16.29
C ILE A 132 16.75 5.19 15.07
N SER A 133 16.90 3.88 15.20
CA SER A 133 17.29 2.98 14.11
C SER A 133 16.07 2.39 13.41
N ALA A 134 16.24 1.89 12.19
CA ALA A 134 15.16 1.21 11.48
C ALA A 134 14.64 -0.02 12.25
N VAL A 135 15.54 -0.75 12.92
CA VAL A 135 15.20 -1.95 13.71
C VAL A 135 14.26 -1.61 14.87
N GLN A 136 14.50 -0.50 15.58
CA GLN A 136 13.61 -0.06 16.66
C GLN A 136 12.23 0.36 16.14
N LEU A 137 12.14 0.89 14.92
CA LEU A 137 10.89 1.33 14.33
C LEU A 137 10.04 0.16 13.75
N ALA A 138 10.71 -0.90 13.29
CA ALA A 138 10.09 -2.06 12.65
C ALA A 138 8.88 -2.67 13.39
N PRO A 139 8.93 -2.98 14.71
CA PRO A 139 7.79 -3.58 15.40
C PRO A 139 6.55 -2.68 15.40
N TYR A 140 6.73 -1.36 15.49
CA TYR A 140 5.61 -0.40 15.47
C TYR A 140 4.96 -0.30 14.10
N LEU A 141 5.77 -0.33 13.04
CA LEU A 141 5.28 -0.36 11.66
C LEU A 141 4.50 -1.66 11.40
N ALA A 142 5.05 -2.81 11.80
CA ALA A 142 4.41 -4.12 11.64
C ALA A 142 3.09 -4.22 12.45
N PHE A 143 3.10 -3.76 13.70
CA PHE A 143 1.91 -3.71 14.54
C PHE A 143 0.84 -2.78 13.93
N GLY A 144 1.25 -1.57 13.54
CA GLY A 144 0.36 -0.61 12.89
C GLY A 144 -0.30 -1.20 11.64
N ALA A 145 0.49 -1.76 10.72
CA ALA A 145 -0.03 -2.41 9.51
C ALA A 145 -1.00 -3.56 9.80
N THR A 146 -0.69 -4.41 10.78
CA THR A 146 -1.55 -5.52 11.18
C THR A 146 -2.89 -5.01 11.72
N LEU A 147 -2.85 -4.01 12.61
CA LEU A 147 -4.05 -3.37 13.13
C LEU A 147 -4.86 -2.72 12.00
N THR A 148 -4.19 -2.07 11.05
CA THR A 148 -4.86 -1.48 9.87
C THR A 148 -5.61 -2.52 9.06
N VAL A 149 -5.02 -3.70 8.77
CA VAL A 149 -5.71 -4.79 8.07
C VAL A 149 -7.00 -5.16 8.79
N ILE A 150 -6.93 -5.39 10.10
CA ILE A 150 -8.10 -5.77 10.92
C ILE A 150 -9.20 -4.70 10.84
N LEU A 151 -8.84 -3.44 11.10
CA LEU A 151 -9.78 -2.33 11.08
C LEU A 151 -10.41 -2.13 9.69
N ALA A 152 -9.60 -2.26 8.63
CA ALA A 152 -10.06 -2.10 7.25
C ALA A 152 -11.07 -3.21 6.87
N HIS A 153 -10.86 -4.45 7.31
CA HIS A 153 -11.83 -5.52 7.07
C HIS A 153 -13.11 -5.37 7.91
N VAL A 154 -13.02 -4.95 9.16
CA VAL A 154 -14.21 -4.64 9.98
C VAL A 154 -15.03 -3.54 9.33
N ASN A 155 -14.38 -2.44 8.93
CA ASN A 155 -15.04 -1.31 8.28
C ASN A 155 -15.70 -1.73 6.95
N ALA A 156 -15.02 -2.56 6.15
CA ALA A 156 -15.60 -3.10 4.91
C ALA A 156 -16.88 -3.91 5.16
N ARG A 157 -16.92 -4.74 6.22
CA ARG A 157 -18.12 -5.53 6.58
C ARG A 157 -19.28 -4.68 7.07
N ILE A 158 -18.99 -3.57 7.74
CA ILE A 158 -20.01 -2.58 8.12
C ILE A 158 -20.54 -1.89 6.86
N ALA A 159 -19.65 -1.43 5.99
CA ALA A 159 -20.01 -0.76 4.75
C ALA A 159 -20.94 -1.63 3.90
N GLN A 160 -20.69 -2.93 3.73
CA GLN A 160 -21.57 -3.83 2.95
C GLN A 160 -23.05 -3.82 3.37
N LYS A 161 -23.38 -3.40 4.60
CA LYS A 161 -24.74 -3.38 5.12
C LYS A 161 -25.44 -2.02 4.98
N LEU A 162 -24.71 -0.98 4.59
CA LEU A 162 -25.26 0.36 4.47
C LEU A 162 -25.97 0.52 3.11
N PRO A 163 -27.05 1.31 3.05
CA PRO A 163 -27.68 1.63 1.78
C PRO A 163 -26.76 2.55 0.96
N PHE A 164 -26.55 2.22 -0.31
CA PHE A 164 -25.75 3.01 -1.23
C PHE A 164 -26.57 3.48 -2.42
N SER A 165 -26.18 4.62 -2.98
CA SER A 165 -26.81 5.22 -4.16
C SER A 165 -25.75 5.62 -5.19
N ASN A 166 -24.75 4.76 -5.40
CA ASN A 166 -23.71 5.03 -6.40
C ASN A 166 -24.22 4.68 -7.81
N TRP A 167 -24.91 5.62 -8.44
CA TRP A 167 -25.54 5.46 -9.77
C TRP A 167 -24.57 5.07 -10.90
N ARG A 168 -23.25 5.18 -10.69
CA ARG A 168 -22.22 4.82 -11.67
C ARG A 168 -21.86 3.33 -11.65
N VAL A 169 -22.32 2.59 -10.65
CA VAL A 169 -22.04 1.17 -10.43
C VAL A 169 -23.37 0.41 -10.41
N PRO A 170 -23.51 -0.72 -11.13
CA PRO A 170 -24.71 -1.56 -11.06
C PRO A 170 -25.07 -1.92 -9.63
N HIS A 171 -26.37 -1.94 -9.32
CA HIS A 171 -26.89 -2.03 -7.96
C HIS A 171 -26.36 -3.27 -7.22
N GLU A 172 -26.22 -4.40 -7.91
CA GLU A 172 -25.69 -5.65 -7.40
C GLU A 172 -24.20 -5.59 -7.01
N LEU A 173 -23.44 -4.62 -7.54
CA LEU A 173 -22.01 -4.43 -7.25
C LEU A 173 -21.76 -3.32 -6.22
N GLN A 174 -22.72 -2.46 -5.94
CA GLN A 174 -22.53 -1.28 -5.08
C GLN A 174 -22.04 -1.65 -3.68
N ALA A 175 -22.59 -2.69 -3.06
CA ALA A 175 -22.18 -3.12 -1.73
C ALA A 175 -20.71 -3.59 -1.68
N GLY A 176 -20.28 -4.40 -2.67
CA GLY A 176 -18.89 -4.86 -2.76
C GLY A 176 -17.91 -3.74 -3.10
N TRP A 177 -18.33 -2.84 -3.99
CA TRP A 177 -17.58 -1.65 -4.39
C TRP A 177 -17.31 -0.73 -3.20
N GLU A 178 -18.35 -0.36 -2.46
CA GLU A 178 -18.22 0.53 -1.30
C GLU A 178 -17.49 -0.14 -0.14
N ALA A 179 -17.58 -1.47 0.00
CA ALA A 179 -16.74 -2.22 0.93
C ALA A 179 -15.25 -2.08 0.61
N CYS A 180 -14.86 -2.18 -0.67
CA CYS A 180 -13.49 -1.98 -1.10
C CYS A 180 -13.05 -0.52 -0.91
N ASN A 181 -13.94 0.43 -1.19
CA ASN A 181 -13.71 1.85 -0.96
C ASN A 181 -13.43 2.15 0.53
N ALA A 182 -14.32 1.68 1.40
CA ALA A 182 -14.21 1.84 2.85
C ALA A 182 -12.91 1.21 3.38
N ARG A 183 -12.56 0.02 2.90
CA ARG A 183 -11.32 -0.69 3.25
C ARG A 183 -10.08 0.12 2.93
N ASN A 184 -9.98 0.63 1.70
CA ASN A 184 -8.81 1.38 1.25
C ASN A 184 -8.71 2.74 1.95
N LEU A 185 -9.86 3.41 2.14
CA LEU A 185 -9.91 4.66 2.90
C LEU A 185 -9.41 4.48 4.34
N THR A 186 -9.79 3.38 5.01
CA THR A 186 -9.27 3.05 6.34
C THR A 186 -7.74 2.98 6.35
N GLY A 187 -7.13 2.38 5.34
CA GLY A 187 -5.68 2.32 5.19
C GLY A 187 -5.03 3.71 5.22
N TYR A 188 -5.53 4.65 4.42
CA TYR A 188 -5.01 6.02 4.38
C TYR A 188 -5.25 6.79 5.67
N VAL A 189 -6.43 6.64 6.28
CA VAL A 189 -6.76 7.30 7.55
C VAL A 189 -5.85 6.81 8.67
N VAL A 190 -5.65 5.48 8.79
CA VAL A 190 -4.78 4.91 9.82
C VAL A 190 -3.31 5.26 9.56
N LEU A 191 -2.85 5.31 8.31
CA LEU A 191 -1.50 5.79 7.99
C LEU A 191 -1.31 7.25 8.43
N GLY A 192 -2.28 8.12 8.15
CA GLY A 192 -2.24 9.53 8.54
C GLY A 192 -2.21 9.71 10.06
N ILE A 193 -3.22 9.18 10.77
CA ILE A 193 -3.35 9.33 12.22
C ILE A 193 -2.25 8.56 12.95
N GLY A 194 -2.02 7.30 12.58
CA GLY A 194 -1.00 6.44 13.16
C GLY A 194 0.41 6.97 12.89
N GLY A 195 0.66 7.56 11.71
CA GLY A 195 1.92 8.21 11.40
C GLY A 195 2.19 9.44 12.27
N ILE A 196 1.17 10.25 12.54
CA ILE A 196 1.28 11.38 13.50
C ILE A 196 1.59 10.84 14.90
N ALA A 197 0.83 9.85 15.38
CA ALA A 197 1.02 9.27 16.69
C ALA A 197 2.42 8.66 16.87
N LEU A 198 2.90 7.91 15.87
CA LEU A 198 4.25 7.34 15.87
C LEU A 198 5.32 8.42 15.83
N SER A 199 5.12 9.50 15.06
CA SER A 199 6.03 10.65 15.03
C SER A 199 6.16 11.32 16.40
N VAL A 200 5.04 11.51 17.10
CA VAL A 200 5.03 12.05 18.47
C VAL A 200 5.77 11.12 19.43
N ALA A 201 5.51 9.81 19.34
CA ALA A 201 6.21 8.82 20.16
C ALA A 201 7.72 8.81 19.88
N MET A 202 8.15 8.94 18.62
CA MET A 202 9.56 9.08 18.25
C MET A 202 10.20 10.32 18.87
N ILE A 203 9.52 11.47 18.81
CA ILE A 203 10.02 12.71 19.44
C ILE A 203 10.14 12.52 20.96
N ALA A 204 9.12 11.97 21.61
CA ALA A 204 9.11 11.71 23.05
C ALA A 204 10.23 10.74 23.47
N ALA A 205 10.45 9.67 22.70
CA ALA A 205 11.56 8.75 22.92
C ALA A 205 12.91 9.43 22.73
N ARG A 206 13.06 10.28 21.70
CA ARG A 206 14.29 11.04 21.47
C ARG A 206 14.59 12.04 22.60
N ALA A 207 13.54 12.57 23.23
CA ALA A 207 13.59 13.42 24.41
C ALA A 207 13.75 12.63 25.73
N ARG A 208 13.86 11.29 25.67
CA ARG A 208 13.98 10.38 26.82
C ARG A 208 12.76 10.36 27.75
N LEU A 209 11.59 10.75 27.25
CA LEU A 209 10.33 10.70 28.00
C LEU A 209 9.73 9.29 28.01
N ILE A 210 9.98 8.50 26.96
CA ILE A 210 9.54 7.11 26.82
C ILE A 210 10.65 6.24 26.21
N ARG A 211 10.44 4.93 26.19
CA ARG A 211 11.29 3.97 25.45
C ARG A 211 10.54 3.46 24.22
N LEU A 212 11.25 3.37 23.10
CA LEU A 212 10.85 2.73 21.84
C LEU A 212 11.74 1.50 21.61
#